data_AF-A6SZF9-F1
#
_entry.id   AF-A6SZF9-F1
#
_cell.length_a   1.000
_cell.length_b   1.000
_cell.length_c   1.000
_cell.angle_alpha   90.00
_cell.angle_beta   90.00
_cell.angle_gamma   90.00
#
_symmetry.space_group_name_H-M   'P 1'
#
loop_
_entity.id
_entity.type
_entity.pdbx_description
1 polymer ?
#
loop_
_entity_poly.entity_id
_entity_poly.type
_entity_poly.pdbx_seq_one_letter_code
_entity_poly.pdbx_strand_id
1 'polypeptide(L)'
;MKKILIALLGTMLMASASAKLPPLSDEAKAKAAETKNKAGWSDKVAAYQLCESQNKVAAQYLKRTGKPKPDIAVPPCSNPGPYVALQVATSTVGVADSKPVPAAGAKK
;
A
#
# COMPACT_ATOMS: atom_id res chain seq x y z
N MET A 1 -9.03 -14.38 -36.88
CA MET A 1 -10.05 -15.30 -36.34
C MET A 1 -9.53 -16.17 -35.17
N LYS A 2 -8.40 -16.90 -35.30
CA LYS A 2 -7.82 -17.70 -34.19
C LYS A 2 -7.43 -16.89 -32.94
N LYS A 3 -6.91 -15.67 -33.09
CA LYS A 3 -6.54 -14.79 -31.97
C LYS A 3 -7.75 -14.30 -31.16
N ILE A 4 -8.89 -14.11 -31.84
CA ILE A 4 -10.15 -13.69 -31.21
C ILE A 4 -10.77 -14.85 -30.44
N LEU A 5 -10.69 -16.07 -30.98
CA LEU A 5 -11.14 -17.29 -30.28
C LEU A 5 -10.34 -17.53 -28.99
N ILE A 6 -9.01 -17.35 -29.02
CA ILE A 6 -8.16 -17.50 -27.83
C ILE A 6 -8.47 -16.43 -26.77
N ALA A 7 -8.71 -15.18 -27.20
CA ALA A 7 -9.11 -14.10 -26.29
C ALA A 7 -10.48 -14.36 -25.64
N LEU A 8 -11.46 -14.87 -26.41
CA LEU A 8 -12.79 -15.20 -25.89
C LEU A 8 -12.74 -16.35 -24.87
N LEU A 9 -11.96 -17.40 -25.16
CA LEU A 9 -11.74 -18.53 -24.25
C LEU A 9 -11.09 -18.09 -22.93
N GLY A 10 -10.10 -17.19 -23.00
CA GLY A 10 -9.46 -16.62 -21.80
C GLY A 10 -10.42 -15.83 -20.90
N THR A 11 -11.32 -15.05 -21.50
CA THR A 11 -12.32 -14.27 -20.71
C THR A 11 -13.38 -15.14 -20.05
N MET A 12 -13.73 -16.28 -20.64
CA MET A 12 -14.75 -17.20 -20.09
C MET A 12 -14.22 -18.00 -18.89
N LEU A 13 -12.91 -18.26 -18.85
CA LEU A 13 -12.23 -18.86 -17.68
C LEU A 13 -12.11 -17.90 -16.49
N MET A 14 -12.15 -16.58 -16.71
CA MET A 14 -12.15 -15.60 -15.61
C MET A 14 -13.53 -15.45 -14.94
N ALA A 15 -14.62 -15.79 -15.65
CA ALA A 15 -15.99 -15.63 -15.15
C ALA A 15 -16.47 -16.80 -14.26
N SER A 16 -15.81 -17.96 -14.32
CA SER A 16 -16.20 -19.17 -13.57
C SER A 16 -15.81 -19.16 -12.09
N ALA A 17 -15.11 -18.11 -11.61
CA ALA A 17 -14.84 -17.91 -10.18
C ALA A 17 -16.01 -17.25 -9.42
N SER A 18 -17.19 -17.14 -10.04
CA SER A 18 -18.42 -16.60 -9.44
C SER A 18 -19.38 -17.70 -8.99
N ALA A 19 -18.87 -18.86 -8.55
CA ALA A 19 -19.67 -19.79 -7.78
C ALA A 19 -19.85 -19.18 -6.39
N LYS A 20 -21.09 -19.05 -5.91
CA LYS A 20 -21.43 -18.51 -4.57
C LYS A 20 -20.55 -19.20 -3.53
N LEU A 21 -19.48 -18.49 -3.12
CA LEU A 21 -18.51 -19.06 -2.19
C LEU A 21 -19.26 -19.40 -0.90
N PRO A 22 -19.10 -20.61 -0.34
CA PRO A 22 -19.46 -20.82 1.05
C PRO A 22 -18.79 -19.69 1.85
N PRO A 23 -19.50 -19.10 2.84
CA PRO A 23 -18.93 -18.03 3.65
C PRO A 23 -17.50 -18.44 4.04
N LEU A 24 -16.51 -17.56 3.78
CA LEU A 24 -15.10 -17.83 4.12
C LEU A 24 -15.10 -18.46 5.51
N SER A 25 -14.68 -19.73 5.60
CA SER A 25 -14.56 -20.42 6.88
C SER A 25 -13.78 -19.51 7.82
N ASP A 26 -14.06 -19.56 9.12
CA ASP A 26 -13.41 -18.62 10.05
C ASP A 26 -11.88 -18.73 10.00
N GLU A 27 -11.35 -19.88 9.58
CA GLU A 27 -9.94 -20.06 9.24
C GLU A 27 -9.45 -19.22 8.04
N ALA A 28 -10.22 -19.12 6.96
CA ALA A 28 -9.87 -18.29 5.80
C ALA A 28 -9.93 -16.79 6.14
N LYS A 29 -10.87 -16.37 6.99
CA LYS A 29 -10.93 -14.98 7.48
C LYS A 29 -9.72 -14.65 8.37
N ALA A 30 -9.29 -15.58 9.22
CA ALA A 30 -8.10 -15.41 10.05
C ALA A 30 -6.83 -15.27 9.20
N LYS A 31 -6.66 -16.07 8.14
CA LYS A 31 -5.52 -15.95 7.21
C LYS A 31 -5.54 -14.64 6.40
N ALA A 32 -6.72 -14.18 6.00
CA ALA A 32 -6.86 -12.89 5.32
C ALA A 32 -6.51 -11.71 6.25
N ALA A 33 -6.94 -11.77 7.52
CA ALA A 33 -6.60 -10.76 8.52
C ALA A 33 -5.09 -10.74 8.81
N GLU A 34 -4.45 -11.91 8.96
CA GLU A 34 -2.99 -12.02 9.12
C GLU A 34 -2.23 -11.41 7.94
N THR A 35 -2.66 -11.72 6.71
CA THR A 35 -2.05 -11.16 5.49
C THR A 35 -2.21 -9.65 5.43
N LYS A 36 -3.39 -9.12 5.78
CA LYS A 36 -3.64 -7.67 5.84
C LYS A 36 -2.78 -6.98 6.89
N ASN A 37 -2.61 -7.58 8.07
CA ASN A 37 -1.72 -7.04 9.11
C ASN A 37 -0.27 -7.00 8.64
N LYS A 38 0.21 -8.09 8.05
CA LYS A 38 1.57 -8.17 7.52
C LYS A 38 1.78 -7.18 6.38
N ALA A 39 0.80 -7.01 5.50
CA ALA A 39 0.84 -6.01 4.44
C ALA A 39 0.93 -4.60 5.03
N GLY A 40 0.05 -4.24 5.97
CA GLY A 40 0.07 -2.92 6.60
C GLY A 40 1.37 -2.61 7.35
N TRP A 41 2.02 -3.61 7.97
CA TRP A 41 3.36 -3.42 8.53
C TRP A 41 4.43 -3.29 7.45
N SER A 42 4.37 -4.11 6.40
CA SER A 42 5.34 -4.06 5.29
C SER A 42 5.29 -2.73 4.56
N ASP A 43 4.10 -2.13 4.41
CA ASP A 43 3.94 -0.80 3.83
C ASP A 43 4.65 0.27 4.67
N LYS A 44 4.57 0.17 6.01
CA LYS A 44 5.32 1.07 6.92
C LYS A 44 6.82 0.87 6.79
N VAL A 45 7.29 -0.38 6.64
CA VAL A 45 8.72 -0.67 6.41
C VAL A 45 9.18 -0.08 5.08
N ALA A 46 8.39 -0.23 4.01
CA ALA A 46 8.70 0.34 2.71
C ALA A 46 8.80 1.86 2.77
N ALA A 47 7.86 2.52 3.46
CA ALA A 47 7.91 3.97 3.68
C ALA A 47 9.17 4.40 4.45
N TYR A 48 9.55 3.66 5.49
CA TYR A 48 10.79 3.91 6.24
C TYR A 48 12.03 3.78 5.35
N GLN A 49 12.14 2.72 4.56
CA GLN A 49 13.26 2.50 3.65
C GLN A 49 13.35 3.59 2.56
N LEU A 50 12.20 4.04 2.06
CA LEU A 50 12.13 5.13 1.09
C LEU A 50 12.57 6.47 1.69
N CYS A 51 12.24 6.73 2.96
CA CYS A 51 12.74 7.92 3.67
C CYS A 51 14.26 7.86 3.85
N GLU A 52 14.78 6.71 4.29
CA GLU A 52 16.21 6.49 4.48
C GLU A 52 17.01 6.63 3.16
N SER A 53 16.46 6.15 2.04
CA SER A 53 17.11 6.26 0.74
C SER A 53 17.21 7.72 0.27
N GLN A 54 16.15 8.51 0.46
CA GLN A 54 16.15 9.95 0.17
C GLN A 54 17.20 10.68 1.01
N ASN A 55 17.28 10.39 2.32
CA ASN A 55 18.27 10.99 3.20
C ASN A 55 19.71 10.64 2.79
N LYS A 56 19.96 9.40 2.36
CA LYS A 56 21.26 8.98 1.84
C LYS A 56 21.65 9.73 0.57
N VAL A 57 20.72 9.88 -0.37
CA VAL A 57 20.95 10.63 -1.62
C VAL A 57 21.24 12.10 -1.32
N ALA A 58 20.44 12.73 -0.45
CA ALA A 58 20.67 14.11 -0.04
C ALA A 58 22.04 14.28 0.63
N ALA A 59 22.42 13.37 1.54
CA ALA A 59 23.72 13.40 2.19
C ALA A 59 24.87 13.24 1.18
N GLN A 60 24.76 12.33 0.22
CA GLN A 60 25.78 12.16 -0.83
C GLN A 60 25.88 13.38 -1.75
N TYR A 61 24.76 14.00 -2.11
CA TYR A 61 24.74 15.22 -2.91
C TYR A 61 25.46 16.37 -2.21
N LEU A 62 25.17 16.60 -0.92
CA LEU A 62 25.82 17.66 -0.14
C LEU A 62 27.32 17.38 0.03
N LYS A 63 27.71 16.13 0.29
CA LYS A 63 29.13 15.72 0.32
C LYS A 63 29.83 15.99 -1.01
N ARG A 64 29.19 15.72 -2.15
CA ARG A 64 29.78 15.92 -3.48
C ARG A 64 29.88 17.40 -3.87
N THR A 65 28.89 18.20 -3.48
CA THR A 65 28.79 19.60 -3.91
C THR A 65 29.41 20.59 -2.93
N GLY A 66 29.72 20.16 -1.70
CA GLY A 66 30.17 21.04 -0.63
C GLY A 66 29.13 22.07 -0.18
N LYS A 67 27.88 21.94 -0.66
CA LYS A 67 26.79 22.86 -0.30
C LYS A 67 26.41 22.65 1.17
N PRO A 68 26.10 23.74 1.91
CA PRO A 68 25.61 23.64 3.27
C PRO A 68 24.28 22.88 3.32
N LYS A 69 24.01 22.20 4.45
CA LYS A 69 22.69 21.58 4.68
C LYS A 69 21.63 22.69 4.66
N PRO A 70 20.53 22.53 3.91
CA PRO A 70 19.44 23.48 3.94
C PRO A 70 18.83 23.55 5.34
N ASP A 71 18.47 24.76 5.78
CA ASP A 71 17.84 25.02 7.08
C ASP A 71 16.33 24.74 7.01
N ILE A 72 16.00 23.51 6.62
CA ILE A 72 14.63 23.01 6.52
C ILE A 72 14.52 21.85 7.48
N ALA A 73 13.58 21.93 8.41
CA ALA A 73 13.27 20.85 9.33
C ALA A 73 12.70 19.65 8.55
N VAL A 74 13.55 18.67 8.27
CA VAL A 74 13.12 17.39 7.70
C VAL A 74 12.69 16.48 8.85
N PRO A 75 11.45 15.99 8.87
CA PRO A 75 11.01 15.05 9.90
C PRO A 75 11.85 13.76 9.83
N PRO A 76 12.20 13.15 10.97
CA PRO A 76 12.99 11.92 11.00
C PRO A 76 12.21 10.74 10.41
N CYS A 77 12.92 9.77 9.83
CA CYS A 77 12.31 8.55 9.32
C CYS A 77 11.78 7.69 10.47
N SER A 78 10.47 7.41 10.47
CA SER A 78 9.84 6.61 11.53
C SER A 78 10.05 5.12 11.30
N ASN A 79 10.84 4.47 12.14
CA ASN A 79 11.06 3.03 12.09
C ASN A 79 9.82 2.30 12.68
N PRO A 80 9.13 1.43 11.91
CA PRO A 80 7.96 0.71 12.40
C PRO A 80 8.27 -0.39 13.43
N GLY A 81 9.54 -0.65 13.72
CA GLY A 81 9.96 -1.68 14.66
C GLY A 81 9.76 -3.10 14.11
N PRO A 82 10.07 -4.13 14.91
CA PRO A 82 9.83 -5.52 14.55
C PRO A 82 8.34 -5.77 14.31
N TYR A 83 8.02 -6.69 13.40
CA TYR A 83 6.63 -7.09 13.18
C TYR A 83 6.07 -7.76 14.44
N VAL A 84 4.99 -7.21 14.97
CA VAL A 84 4.18 -7.81 16.04
C VAL A 84 2.83 -8.15 15.44
N ALA A 85 2.48 -9.44 15.44
CA ALA A 85 1.20 -9.90 14.92
C ALA A 85 0.06 -9.33 15.80
N LEU A 86 -0.64 -8.32 15.29
CA LEU A 86 -1.88 -7.84 15.89
C LEU A 86 -2.97 -8.89 15.62
N GLN A 87 -3.39 -9.61 16.65
CA GLN A 87 -4.61 -10.43 16.57
C GLN A 87 -5.77 -9.48 16.35
N VAL A 88 -6.34 -9.48 15.15
CA VAL A 88 -7.48 -8.62 14.79
C VAL A 88 -8.72 -9.19 15.47
N ALA A 89 -8.90 -8.81 16.74
CA ALA A 89 -10.22 -8.73 17.33
C ALA A 89 -10.84 -7.42 16.83
N THR A 90 -11.95 -7.56 16.11
CA THR A 90 -13.03 -6.57 16.01
C THR A 90 -12.62 -5.14 15.66
N SER A 91 -12.62 -4.82 14.37
CA SER A 91 -13.08 -3.51 13.93
C SER A 91 -13.76 -3.69 12.59
N THR A 92 -15.08 -3.76 12.67
CA THR A 92 -16.01 -3.33 11.64
C THR A 92 -15.38 -2.18 10.86
N VAL A 93 -15.29 -2.35 9.53
CA VAL A 93 -15.00 -1.26 8.61
C VAL A 93 -16.14 -0.25 8.77
N GLY A 94 -15.97 0.66 9.72
CA GLY A 94 -16.68 1.91 9.78
C GLY A 94 -16.25 2.69 8.55
N VAL A 95 -17.24 2.96 7.70
CA VAL A 95 -17.17 3.93 6.61
C VAL A 95 -16.47 5.19 7.13
N ALA A 96 -15.32 5.50 6.56
CA ALA A 96 -14.72 6.83 6.67
C ALA A 96 -14.85 7.47 5.29
N ASP A 97 -15.84 8.36 5.18
CA ASP A 97 -16.03 9.44 4.24
C ASP A 97 -14.96 9.62 3.16
N SER A 98 -15.21 9.05 1.97
CA SER A 98 -14.73 9.64 0.72
C SER A 98 -15.54 10.90 0.44
N LYS A 99 -15.24 11.99 1.16
CA LYS A 99 -15.62 13.33 0.73
C LYS A 99 -14.74 13.67 -0.49
N PRO A 100 -15.30 13.98 -1.67
CA PRO A 100 -14.49 14.34 -2.82
C PRO A 100 -13.67 15.59 -2.51
N VAL A 101 -12.37 15.54 -2.80
CA VAL A 101 -11.48 16.70 -2.80
C VAL A 101 -12.01 17.70 -3.85
N PRO A 102 -12.22 19.00 -3.51
CA PRO A 102 -12.56 19.98 -4.52
C PRO A 102 -11.37 20.20 -5.45
N ALA A 103 -11.62 20.14 -6.76
CA ALA A 103 -10.63 20.42 -7.78
C ALA A 103 -10.10 21.85 -7.63
N ALA A 104 -8.80 21.99 -7.38
CA ALA A 104 -8.10 23.25 -7.51
C ALA A 104 -7.95 23.56 -9.02
N GLY A 105 -8.60 24.63 -9.48
CA GLY A 105 -8.53 25.03 -10.89
C GLY A 105 -9.33 26.28 -11.25
N ALA A 106 -9.27 27.33 -10.44
CA ALA A 106 -9.74 28.65 -10.85
C ALA A 106 -8.66 29.34 -11.70
N LYS A 107 -8.87 29.47 -13.01
CA LYS A 107 -8.33 30.59 -13.83
C LYS A 107 -9.24 30.89 -15.04
N LYS A 108 -9.63 32.16 -15.08
CA LYS A 108 -10.31 32.97 -16.13
C LYS A 108 -11.81 32.88 -16.19
#